data_AF-A0A520RWL2-F1
#
_entry.id   AF-A0A520RWL2-F1
#
_cell.length_a   1.000
_cell.length_b   1.000
_cell.length_c   1.000
_cell.angle_alpha   90.00
_cell.angle_beta   90.00
_cell.angle_gamma   90.00
#
_symmetry.space_group_name_H-M   'P 1'
#
loop_
_entity.id
_entity.type
_entity.pdbx_description
1 polymer ?
#
loop_
_entity_poly.entity_id
_entity_poly.type
_entity_poly.pdbx_seq_one_letter_code
_entity_poly.pdbx_strand_id
1 'polypeptide(L)'
;MSIELIANLSYILAAVLFIFGLKMLGHPNTARQGNALSALGMFIAVVAGLTAESIVSFEYIALGVVLGAVFGALASRLVAMTSMPEMVALFNGSGGTASLFVGWGTLYGSEINTFTAFTVVLAILIGGITCTGSIIAYAKLSESLGPLPFPSGAKQFPGQRIVNSLLLLAMVFSCIQFCIEPSSESYWLFAVLGLALVLGIMAVIPIGGADMPVVISLLNSYSGIAACAAGFAINNNILIVAGSLVGAAGIILTNIMCKAMNRSLLNVLFSGFGAAKQGKTIEGDVKPISVEDAYYILEAATNVCFVPGYGMAAAQAQHVVKELGQILEANGAEVSYAIHPVAGR
;
A
#
# COMPACT_ATOMS: atom_id res chain seq x y z
N MET A 1 -35.91 2.50 -18.85
CA MET A 1 -34.59 3.08 -18.51
C MET A 1 -33.56 2.28 -19.29
N SER A 2 -32.64 2.91 -20.05
CA SER A 2 -31.60 2.17 -20.75
C SER A 2 -30.65 1.52 -19.74
N ILE A 3 -30.11 0.34 -20.07
CA ILE A 3 -29.19 -0.41 -19.20
C ILE A 3 -27.98 0.45 -18.80
N GLU A 4 -27.45 1.23 -19.73
CA GLU A 4 -26.39 2.22 -19.49
C GLU A 4 -26.76 3.27 -18.44
N LEU A 5 -28.00 3.76 -18.43
CA LEU A 5 -28.44 4.73 -17.43
C LEU A 5 -28.51 4.09 -16.05
N ILE A 6 -28.98 2.85 -15.95
CA ILE A 6 -29.02 2.10 -14.69
C ILE A 6 -27.60 1.89 -14.16
N ALA A 7 -26.68 1.49 -15.03
CA ALA A 7 -25.28 1.28 -14.67
C ALA A 7 -24.60 2.57 -14.18
N ASN A 8 -24.78 3.68 -14.90
CA ASN A 8 -24.22 4.98 -14.50
C ASN A 8 -24.78 5.48 -13.17
N LEU A 9 -26.09 5.33 -12.93
CA LEU A 9 -26.70 5.65 -11.63
C LEU A 9 -26.16 4.73 -10.51
N SER A 10 -25.95 3.45 -10.82
CA SER A 10 -25.36 2.49 -9.88
C SER A 10 -23.90 2.84 -9.56
N TYR A 11 -23.12 3.32 -10.52
CA TYR A 11 -21.77 3.83 -10.31
C TYR A 11 -21.75 5.08 -9.42
N ILE A 12 -22.68 6.02 -9.64
CA ILE A 12 -22.81 7.19 -8.76
C ILE A 12 -23.14 6.75 -7.33
N LEU A 13 -24.09 5.82 -7.18
CA LEU A 13 -24.44 5.27 -5.87
C LEU A 13 -23.23 4.60 -5.20
N ALA A 14 -22.51 3.74 -5.93
CA ALA A 14 -21.30 3.08 -5.42
C ALA A 14 -20.22 4.09 -5.00
N ALA A 15 -19.99 5.15 -5.78
CA ALA A 15 -19.07 6.22 -5.45
C ALA A 15 -19.46 6.93 -4.14
N VAL A 16 -20.74 7.25 -3.96
CA VAL A 16 -21.26 7.84 -2.72
C VAL A 16 -21.02 6.90 -1.53
N LEU A 17 -21.30 5.60 -1.69
CA LEU A 17 -21.06 4.59 -0.65
C LEU A 17 -19.57 4.49 -0.28
N PHE A 18 -18.65 4.56 -1.24
CA PHE A 18 -17.21 4.58 -0.96
C PHE A 18 -16.79 5.82 -0.18
N ILE A 19 -17.30 7.01 -0.55
CA ILE A 19 -16.99 8.27 0.14
C ILE A 19 -17.45 8.21 1.60
N PHE A 20 -18.71 7.80 1.84
CA PHE A 20 -19.23 7.66 3.20
C PHE A 20 -18.52 6.54 3.97
N GLY A 21 -18.24 5.42 3.30
CA GLY A 21 -17.51 4.29 3.89
C GLY A 21 -16.15 4.70 4.41
N LEU A 22 -15.37 5.43 3.61
CA LEU A 22 -14.04 5.94 4.00
C LEU A 22 -14.12 7.02 5.08
N LYS A 23 -15.12 7.90 5.04
CA LYS A 23 -15.36 8.88 6.12
C LYS A 23 -15.62 8.19 7.46
N MET A 24 -16.41 7.12 7.45
CA MET A 24 -16.74 6.32 8.64
C MET A 24 -15.54 5.50 9.14
N LEU A 25 -14.67 5.03 8.23
CA LEU A 25 -13.41 4.38 8.62
C LEU A 25 -12.46 5.30 9.41
N GLY A 26 -12.59 6.62 9.27
CA GLY A 26 -11.83 7.60 10.05
C GLY A 26 -12.21 7.67 11.54
N HIS A 27 -13.30 7.04 11.98
CA HIS A 27 -13.75 7.08 13.38
C HIS A 27 -13.96 5.65 13.95
N PRO A 28 -13.35 5.30 15.10
CA PRO A 28 -13.41 3.93 15.65
C PRO A 28 -14.83 3.38 15.84
N ASN A 29 -15.78 4.22 16.26
CA ASN A 29 -17.17 3.83 16.51
C ASN A 29 -17.94 3.46 15.23
N THR A 30 -17.58 4.02 14.07
CA THR A 30 -18.28 3.80 12.78
C THR A 30 -17.46 2.95 11.81
N ALA A 31 -16.21 2.61 12.13
CA ALA A 31 -15.30 1.89 11.24
C ALA A 31 -15.88 0.57 10.69
N ARG A 32 -16.55 -0.24 11.53
CA ARG A 32 -17.16 -1.50 11.09
C ARG A 32 -18.27 -1.28 10.06
N GLN A 33 -19.12 -0.27 10.29
CA GLN A 33 -20.20 0.09 9.38
C GLN A 33 -19.64 0.70 8.09
N GLY A 34 -18.59 1.52 8.19
CA GLY A 34 -17.89 2.08 7.04
C GLY A 34 -17.34 1.01 6.12
N ASN A 35 -16.72 -0.03 6.68
CA ASN A 35 -16.24 -1.17 5.90
C ASN A 35 -17.38 -1.92 5.17
N ALA A 36 -18.51 -2.16 5.86
CA ALA A 36 -19.67 -2.80 5.25
C ALA A 36 -20.28 -1.97 4.11
N LEU A 37 -20.30 -0.64 4.28
CA LEU A 37 -20.80 0.29 3.25
C LEU A 37 -19.91 0.28 2.00
N SER A 38 -18.58 0.29 2.19
CA SER A 38 -17.62 0.15 1.08
C SER A 38 -17.76 -1.20 0.37
N ALA A 39 -17.97 -2.29 1.11
CA ALA A 39 -18.19 -3.61 0.51
C ALA A 39 -19.47 -3.66 -0.33
N LEU A 40 -20.56 -3.04 0.15
CA LEU A 40 -21.80 -2.89 -0.62
C LEU A 40 -21.60 -2.04 -1.88
N GLY A 41 -20.86 -0.92 -1.77
CA GLY A 41 -20.49 -0.09 -2.92
C GLY A 41 -19.71 -0.88 -3.98
N MET A 42 -18.74 -1.69 -3.57
CA MET A 42 -17.99 -2.57 -4.47
C MET A 42 -18.89 -3.60 -5.14
N PHE A 43 -19.78 -4.25 -4.39
CA PHE A 43 -20.74 -5.21 -4.96
C PHE A 43 -21.62 -4.56 -6.05
N ILE A 44 -22.17 -3.38 -5.77
CA ILE A 44 -22.99 -2.63 -6.74
C ILE A 44 -22.17 -2.27 -7.98
N ALA A 45 -20.93 -1.79 -7.81
CA ALA A 45 -20.05 -1.45 -8.92
C ALA A 45 -19.73 -2.65 -9.82
N VAL A 46 -19.43 -3.81 -9.23
CA VAL A 46 -19.16 -5.05 -9.97
C VAL A 46 -20.39 -5.49 -10.77
N VAL A 47 -21.56 -5.54 -10.13
CA VAL A 47 -22.82 -5.93 -10.81
C VAL A 47 -23.14 -4.95 -11.95
N ALA A 48 -23.02 -3.65 -11.71
CA ALA A 48 -23.24 -2.63 -12.74
C ALA A 48 -22.29 -2.81 -13.93
N GLY A 49 -20.99 -3.02 -13.67
CA GLY A 49 -19.99 -3.27 -14.71
C GLY A 49 -20.27 -4.53 -15.52
N LEU A 50 -20.76 -5.59 -14.89
CA LEU A 50 -21.14 -6.80 -15.59
C LEU A 50 -22.37 -6.64 -16.50
N THR A 51 -23.22 -5.65 -16.21
CA THR A 51 -24.45 -5.42 -17.00
C THR A 51 -24.29 -4.35 -18.08
N ALA A 52 -23.35 -3.41 -17.91
CA ALA A 52 -23.19 -2.25 -18.78
C ALA A 52 -22.33 -2.54 -20.01
N GLU A 53 -21.33 -3.40 -19.84
CA GLU A 53 -20.33 -3.66 -20.87
C GLU A 53 -20.75 -4.80 -21.79
N SER A 54 -20.34 -4.72 -23.06
CA SER A 54 -20.50 -5.82 -24.01
C SER A 54 -19.50 -6.93 -23.68
N ILE A 55 -19.91 -7.85 -22.81
CA ILE A 55 -19.04 -8.93 -22.32
C ILE A 55 -18.84 -10.00 -23.39
N VAL A 56 -17.57 -10.21 -23.74
CA VAL A 56 -17.15 -11.22 -24.71
C VAL A 56 -17.30 -12.64 -24.15
N SER A 57 -17.01 -12.86 -22.87
CA SER A 57 -17.19 -14.17 -22.21
C SER A 57 -17.33 -14.04 -20.70
N PHE A 58 -18.49 -14.45 -20.19
CA PHE A 58 -18.76 -14.55 -18.76
C PHE A 58 -17.97 -15.67 -18.08
N GLU A 59 -17.51 -16.67 -18.82
CA GLU A 59 -16.78 -17.83 -18.28
C GLU A 59 -15.43 -17.40 -17.70
N TYR A 60 -14.65 -16.62 -18.46
CA TYR A 60 -13.35 -16.11 -17.99
C TYR A 60 -13.51 -15.12 -16.83
N ILE A 61 -14.56 -14.30 -16.85
CA ILE A 61 -14.84 -13.35 -15.76
C ILE A 61 -15.22 -14.11 -14.49
N ALA A 62 -16.14 -15.08 -14.57
CA ALA A 62 -16.55 -15.90 -13.44
C ALA A 62 -15.37 -16.67 -12.85
N LEU A 63 -14.53 -17.27 -13.71
CA LEU A 63 -13.31 -17.96 -13.28
C LEU A 63 -12.36 -17.01 -12.53
N GLY A 64 -12.10 -15.82 -13.09
CA GLY A 64 -11.24 -14.82 -12.46
C GLY A 64 -11.78 -14.34 -11.11
N VAL A 65 -13.09 -14.06 -11.02
CA VAL A 65 -13.75 -13.65 -9.77
C VAL A 65 -13.67 -14.76 -8.73
N VAL A 66 -13.96 -16.01 -9.10
CA VAL A 66 -13.92 -17.14 -8.15
C VAL A 66 -12.49 -17.39 -7.66
N LEU A 67 -11.51 -17.47 -8.55
CA LEU A 67 -10.11 -17.69 -8.17
C LEU A 67 -9.59 -16.54 -7.31
N GLY A 68 -9.86 -15.30 -7.69
CA GLY A 68 -9.46 -14.11 -6.93
C GLY A 68 -10.13 -14.04 -5.56
N ALA A 69 -11.43 -14.32 -5.48
CA ALA A 69 -12.18 -14.32 -4.21
C ALA A 69 -11.70 -15.43 -3.28
N VAL A 70 -11.46 -16.65 -3.79
CA VAL A 70 -10.95 -17.76 -2.98
C VAL A 70 -9.55 -17.45 -2.47
N PHE A 71 -8.63 -17.05 -3.35
CA PHE A 71 -7.27 -16.74 -2.94
C PHE A 71 -7.23 -15.56 -1.95
N GLY A 72 -7.97 -14.48 -2.24
CA GLY A 72 -8.06 -13.31 -1.37
C GLY A 72 -8.68 -13.63 0.00
N ALA A 73 -9.74 -14.45 0.04
CA ALA A 73 -10.39 -14.84 1.29
C ALA A 73 -9.51 -15.77 2.13
N LEU A 74 -8.79 -16.72 1.50
CA LEU A 74 -7.85 -17.58 2.20
C LEU A 74 -6.67 -16.79 2.74
N ALA A 75 -6.04 -15.97 1.90
CA ALA A 75 -4.88 -15.19 2.30
C ALA A 75 -5.22 -14.18 3.41
N SER A 76 -6.39 -13.54 3.37
CA SER A 76 -6.82 -12.60 4.42
C SER A 76 -7.23 -13.28 5.74
N ARG A 77 -7.65 -14.55 5.73
CA ARG A 77 -8.05 -15.28 6.95
C ARG A 77 -6.92 -16.06 7.61
N LEU A 78 -5.93 -16.49 6.83
CA LEU A 78 -4.87 -17.38 7.31
C LEU A 78 -3.61 -16.63 7.76
N VAL A 79 -3.46 -15.36 7.39
CA VAL A 79 -2.27 -14.57 7.75
C VAL A 79 -2.34 -14.08 9.19
N ALA A 80 -1.22 -14.20 9.91
CA ALA A 80 -1.07 -13.68 11.26
C ALA A 80 -1.14 -12.15 11.28
N MET A 81 -1.73 -11.59 12.35
CA MET A 81 -1.88 -10.13 12.50
C MET A 81 -0.54 -9.38 12.52
N THR A 82 0.56 -10.03 12.92
CA THR A 82 1.92 -9.47 12.87
C THR A 82 2.45 -9.28 11.45
N SER A 83 1.92 -10.04 10.49
CA SER A 83 2.27 -10.03 9.07
C SER A 83 1.29 -9.23 8.21
N MET A 84 0.39 -8.46 8.84
CA MET A 84 -0.59 -7.65 8.13
C MET A 84 0.05 -6.64 7.16
N PRO A 85 1.17 -5.94 7.50
CA PRO A 85 1.81 -5.01 6.56
C PRO A 85 2.28 -5.68 5.25
N GLU A 86 2.79 -6.90 5.33
CA GLU A 86 3.26 -7.68 4.18
C GLU A 86 2.10 -7.99 3.21
N MET A 87 0.96 -8.39 3.78
CA MET A 87 -0.25 -8.66 3.00
C MET A 87 -0.81 -7.42 2.32
N VAL A 88 -0.81 -6.28 3.03
CA VAL A 88 -1.24 -5.00 2.45
C VAL A 88 -0.34 -4.62 1.26
N ALA A 89 0.98 -4.85 1.37
CA ALA A 89 1.90 -4.63 0.27
C ALA A 89 1.51 -5.45 -0.97
N LEU A 90 1.28 -6.76 -0.81
CA LEU A 90 0.89 -7.64 -1.91
C LEU A 90 -0.46 -7.26 -2.53
N PHE A 91 -1.46 -6.91 -1.72
CA PHE A 91 -2.76 -6.47 -2.24
C PHE A 91 -2.65 -5.17 -3.03
N ASN A 92 -1.85 -4.20 -2.59
CA ASN A 92 -1.57 -2.99 -3.38
C ASN A 92 -0.89 -3.34 -4.71
N GLY A 93 0.06 -4.27 -4.69
CA GLY A 93 0.74 -4.77 -5.89
C GLY A 93 -0.23 -5.40 -6.88
N SER A 94 -1.16 -6.23 -6.39
CA SER A 94 -2.21 -6.84 -7.21
C SER A 94 -3.17 -5.80 -7.80
N GLY A 95 -3.57 -4.78 -7.03
CA GLY A 95 -4.43 -3.69 -7.52
C GLY A 95 -3.73 -2.83 -8.60
N GLY A 96 -2.45 -2.53 -8.41
CA GLY A 96 -1.63 -1.86 -9.44
C GLY A 96 -1.49 -2.70 -10.71
N THR A 97 -1.26 -4.02 -10.55
CA THR A 97 -1.17 -4.97 -11.68
C THR A 97 -2.50 -5.09 -12.43
N ALA A 98 -3.63 -5.12 -11.73
CA ALA A 98 -4.95 -5.12 -12.36
C ALA A 98 -5.18 -3.84 -13.17
N SER A 99 -4.81 -2.68 -12.64
CA SER A 99 -4.91 -1.39 -13.35
C SER A 99 -4.02 -1.34 -14.60
N LEU A 100 -2.81 -1.90 -14.50
CA LEU A 100 -1.92 -2.10 -15.65
C LEU A 100 -2.57 -2.97 -16.72
N PHE A 101 -3.18 -4.10 -16.35
CA PHE A 101 -3.86 -4.98 -17.31
C PHE A 101 -5.09 -4.33 -17.94
N VAL A 102 -5.84 -3.52 -17.21
CA VAL A 102 -6.95 -2.74 -17.79
C VAL A 102 -6.42 -1.73 -18.81
N GLY A 103 -5.34 -0.99 -18.48
CA GLY A 103 -4.69 -0.09 -19.41
C GLY A 103 -4.17 -0.80 -20.66
N TRP A 104 -3.47 -1.92 -20.49
CA TRP A 104 -2.99 -2.77 -21.58
C TRP A 104 -4.13 -3.28 -22.46
N GLY A 105 -5.20 -3.79 -21.85
CA GLY A 105 -6.37 -4.31 -22.57
C GLY A 105 -7.08 -3.25 -23.41
N THR A 106 -7.04 -1.99 -22.98
CA THR A 106 -7.61 -0.85 -23.72
C THR A 106 -6.98 -0.70 -25.12
N LEU A 107 -5.71 -1.12 -25.29
CA LEU A 107 -5.01 -1.03 -26.57
C LEU A 107 -5.52 -1.99 -27.65
N TYR A 108 -6.28 -3.00 -27.26
CA TYR A 108 -6.92 -3.95 -28.18
C TYR A 108 -8.37 -3.57 -28.49
N GLY A 109 -8.85 -2.46 -27.93
CA GLY A 109 -10.17 -1.89 -28.21
C GLY A 109 -10.19 -1.04 -29.48
N SER A 110 -11.17 -0.14 -29.54
CA SER A 110 -11.35 0.85 -30.62
C SER A 110 -10.23 1.91 -30.67
N GLU A 111 -10.32 2.86 -31.60
CA GLU A 111 -9.30 3.89 -31.86
C GLU A 111 -8.72 4.54 -30.59
N ILE A 112 -7.39 4.49 -30.49
CA ILE A 112 -6.64 5.06 -29.37
C ILE A 112 -6.30 6.50 -29.73
N ASN A 113 -7.06 7.45 -29.17
CA ASN A 113 -6.68 8.86 -29.25
C ASN A 113 -5.49 9.16 -28.31
N THR A 114 -4.85 10.33 -28.47
CA THR A 114 -3.68 10.72 -27.68
C THR A 114 -3.96 10.79 -26.17
N PHE A 115 -5.18 11.16 -25.76
CA PHE A 115 -5.56 11.21 -24.34
C PHE A 115 -5.69 9.80 -23.74
N THR A 116 -6.31 8.87 -24.46
CA THR A 116 -6.39 7.45 -24.10
C THR A 116 -5.00 6.84 -24.06
N ALA A 117 -4.14 7.10 -25.06
CA ALA A 117 -2.76 6.64 -25.05
C ALA A 117 -2.00 7.10 -23.79
N PHE A 118 -2.13 8.39 -23.44
CA PHE A 118 -1.51 8.96 -22.26
C PHE A 118 -2.00 8.29 -20.95
N THR A 119 -3.31 8.10 -20.81
CA THR A 119 -3.91 7.49 -19.61
C THR A 119 -3.59 6.00 -19.50
N VAL A 120 -3.50 5.28 -20.63
CA VAL A 120 -2.99 3.90 -20.68
C VAL A 120 -1.53 3.82 -20.22
N VAL A 121 -0.67 4.71 -20.73
CA VAL A 121 0.74 4.77 -20.30
C VAL A 121 0.85 5.01 -18.81
N LEU A 122 0.06 5.93 -18.25
CA LEU A 122 0.05 6.18 -16.80
C LEU A 122 -0.41 4.94 -16.01
N ALA A 123 -1.45 4.23 -16.47
CA ALA A 123 -1.93 3.02 -15.81
C ALA A 123 -0.86 1.92 -15.80
N ILE A 124 -0.18 1.70 -16.94
CA ILE A 124 0.88 0.69 -17.07
C ILE A 124 2.12 1.09 -16.25
N LEU A 125 2.52 2.36 -16.34
CA LEU A 125 3.68 2.90 -15.63
C LEU A 125 3.50 2.78 -14.11
N ILE A 126 2.44 3.37 -13.58
CA ILE A 126 2.21 3.43 -12.14
C ILE A 126 1.85 2.04 -11.61
N GLY A 127 1.04 1.28 -12.34
CA GLY A 127 0.71 -0.10 -12.00
C GLY A 127 1.93 -1.03 -11.97
N GLY A 128 2.85 -0.88 -12.92
CA GLY A 128 4.09 -1.66 -13.00
C GLY A 128 5.06 -1.34 -11.87
N ILE A 129 5.27 -0.05 -11.58
CA ILE A 129 6.06 0.39 -10.41
C ILE A 129 5.45 -0.15 -9.12
N THR A 130 4.13 -0.10 -9.00
CA THR A 130 3.40 -0.59 -7.82
C THR A 130 3.56 -2.10 -7.66
N CYS A 131 3.44 -2.86 -8.75
CA CYS A 131 3.57 -4.30 -8.76
C CYS A 131 4.92 -4.75 -8.16
N THR A 132 6.02 -4.36 -8.78
CA THR A 132 7.35 -4.81 -8.33
C THR A 132 7.79 -4.13 -7.04
N GLY A 133 7.43 -2.86 -6.84
CA GLY A 133 7.69 -2.17 -5.58
C GLY A 133 7.05 -2.88 -4.39
N SER A 134 5.79 -3.31 -4.54
CA SER A 134 5.07 -4.09 -3.53
C SER A 134 5.68 -5.46 -3.28
N ILE A 135 6.16 -6.15 -4.33
CA ILE A 135 6.86 -7.44 -4.18
C ILE A 135 8.13 -7.26 -3.35
N ILE A 136 8.93 -6.22 -3.63
CA ILE A 136 10.14 -5.93 -2.84
C ILE A 136 9.80 -5.51 -1.41
N ALA A 137 8.74 -4.72 -1.20
CA ALA A 137 8.29 -4.34 0.13
C ALA A 137 7.85 -5.57 0.95
N TYR A 138 7.06 -6.46 0.35
CA TYR A 138 6.67 -7.74 0.94
C TYR A 138 7.89 -8.58 1.32
N ALA A 139 8.83 -8.74 0.39
CA ALA A 139 10.04 -9.53 0.59
C ALA A 139 10.88 -9.03 1.77
N LYS A 140 11.02 -7.71 1.91
CA LYS A 140 11.80 -7.08 2.99
C LYS A 140 11.17 -7.27 4.37
N LEU A 141 9.86 -7.32 4.46
CA LEU A 141 9.15 -7.44 5.73
C LEU A 141 8.97 -8.90 6.16
N SER A 142 8.61 -9.77 5.22
CA SER A 142 8.40 -11.20 5.47
C SER A 142 9.68 -11.97 5.78
N GLU A 143 10.85 -11.38 5.50
CA GLU A 143 12.16 -12.02 5.64
C GLU A 143 12.23 -13.38 4.86
N SER A 144 11.27 -13.61 3.95
CA SER A 144 11.00 -14.90 3.28
C SER A 144 11.85 -15.13 2.05
N LEU A 145 12.29 -14.05 1.40
CA LEU A 145 13.42 -14.12 0.49
C LEU A 145 14.65 -14.23 1.39
N GLY A 146 15.22 -15.44 1.50
CA GLY A 146 16.37 -15.75 2.36
C GLY A 146 17.63 -14.90 2.05
N PRO A 147 18.84 -15.47 1.94
CA PRO A 147 20.04 -14.69 1.62
C PRO A 147 20.08 -14.28 0.12
N LEU A 148 18.96 -13.85 -0.46
CA LEU A 148 19.02 -13.02 -1.66
C LEU A 148 19.84 -11.77 -1.34
N PRO A 149 20.43 -11.11 -2.35
CA PRO A 149 21.24 -9.92 -2.15
C PRO A 149 20.49 -8.72 -1.54
N PHE A 150 19.24 -8.86 -1.08
CA PHE A 150 18.38 -7.82 -0.49
C PHE A 150 17.92 -8.18 0.95
N PRO A 151 18.80 -8.18 1.96
CA PRO A 151 18.38 -8.23 3.36
C PRO A 151 17.51 -7.00 3.69
N SER A 152 16.82 -7.03 4.82
CA SER A 152 15.94 -5.97 5.34
C SER A 152 16.61 -4.59 5.48
N GLY A 153 17.95 -4.52 5.32
CA GLY A 153 18.72 -3.29 5.28
C GLY A 153 18.60 -2.53 3.96
N ALA A 154 18.75 -1.21 4.03
CA ALA A 154 18.87 -0.34 2.86
C ALA A 154 20.19 -0.66 2.13
N LYS A 155 20.12 -1.40 1.01
CA LYS A 155 21.29 -1.68 0.19
C LYS A 155 21.37 -0.71 -0.97
N GLN A 156 22.57 -0.25 -1.23
CA GLN A 156 22.90 0.59 -2.37
C GLN A 156 24.12 0.06 -3.09
N PHE A 157 24.15 0.28 -4.40
CA PHE A 157 25.34 0.05 -5.21
C PHE A 157 25.93 1.39 -5.66
N PRO A 158 27.26 1.47 -5.89
CA PRO A 158 27.90 2.70 -6.31
C PRO A 158 27.29 3.22 -7.62
N GLY A 159 26.84 4.48 -7.63
CA GLY A 159 26.22 5.09 -8.81
C GLY A 159 24.72 4.83 -8.99
N GLN A 160 24.02 4.23 -8.02
CA GLN A 160 22.59 3.95 -8.13
C GLN A 160 21.72 5.19 -8.43
N ARG A 161 22.10 6.39 -7.94
CA ARG A 161 21.41 7.63 -8.30
C ARG A 161 21.45 7.89 -9.81
N ILE A 162 22.60 7.68 -10.44
CA ILE A 162 22.80 7.89 -11.88
C ILE A 162 21.96 6.88 -12.64
N VAL A 163 21.99 5.61 -12.25
CA VAL A 163 21.18 4.55 -12.87
C VAL A 163 19.69 4.86 -12.76
N ASN A 164 19.20 5.25 -11.58
CA ASN A 164 17.80 5.60 -11.39
C ASN A 164 17.39 6.82 -12.23
N SER A 165 18.26 7.85 -12.31
CA SER A 165 18.01 9.01 -13.17
C SER A 165 17.96 8.64 -14.65
N LEU A 166 18.88 7.79 -15.13
CA LEU A 166 18.88 7.32 -16.52
C LEU A 166 17.66 6.44 -16.83
N LEU A 167 17.26 5.57 -15.91
CA LEU A 167 16.03 4.77 -16.03
C LEU A 167 14.80 5.68 -16.16
N LEU A 168 14.72 6.72 -15.33
CA LEU A 168 13.61 7.69 -15.38
C LEU A 168 13.59 8.48 -16.70
N LEU A 169 14.75 8.90 -17.21
CA LEU A 169 14.83 9.59 -18.50
C LEU A 169 14.44 8.67 -19.66
N ALA A 170 14.95 7.44 -19.70
CA ALA A 170 14.60 6.44 -20.71
C ALA A 170 13.10 6.11 -20.69
N MET A 171 12.52 6.08 -19.49
CA MET A 171 11.09 5.85 -19.28
C MET A 171 10.25 7.01 -19.81
N VAL A 172 10.56 8.25 -19.43
CA VAL A 172 9.86 9.44 -19.95
C VAL A 172 9.96 9.50 -21.48
N PHE A 173 11.13 9.23 -22.03
CA PHE A 173 11.32 9.16 -23.48
C PHE A 173 10.43 8.09 -24.13
N SER A 174 10.40 6.87 -23.57
CA SER A 174 9.58 5.77 -24.08
C SER A 174 8.08 6.08 -24.00
N CYS A 175 7.64 6.74 -22.92
CA CYS A 175 6.26 7.22 -22.77
C CYS A 175 5.88 8.21 -23.88
N ILE A 176 6.75 9.19 -24.16
CA ILE A 176 6.50 10.19 -25.21
C ILE A 176 6.42 9.52 -26.58
N GLN A 177 7.36 8.62 -26.90
CA GLN A 177 7.37 7.92 -28.18
C GLN A 177 6.12 7.05 -28.37
N PHE A 178 5.69 6.35 -27.33
CA PHE A 178 4.44 5.58 -27.38
C PHE A 178 3.22 6.47 -27.64
N CYS A 179 3.12 7.65 -27.00
CA CYS A 179 1.97 8.54 -27.17
C CYS A 179 1.90 9.18 -28.57
N ILE A 180 3.01 9.24 -29.30
CA ILE A 180 3.04 9.75 -30.69
C ILE A 180 2.47 8.71 -31.64
N GLU A 181 2.84 7.44 -31.48
CA GLU A 181 2.39 6.32 -32.31
C GLU A 181 1.88 5.17 -31.44
N PRO A 182 0.66 5.32 -30.87
CA PRO A 182 0.11 4.32 -29.97
C PRO A 182 -0.29 3.07 -30.72
N SER A 183 0.30 1.94 -30.35
CA SER A 183 -0.03 0.62 -30.88
C SER A 183 0.17 -0.44 -29.80
N SER A 184 -0.69 -1.46 -29.79
CA SER A 184 -0.57 -2.62 -28.89
C SER A 184 0.71 -3.43 -29.13
N GLU A 185 1.29 -3.34 -30.34
CA GLU A 185 2.54 -4.00 -30.72
C GLU A 185 3.76 -3.07 -30.65
N SER A 186 3.58 -1.84 -30.18
CA SER A 186 4.64 -0.84 -30.11
C SER A 186 5.78 -1.31 -29.20
N TYR A 187 7.00 -1.33 -29.71
CA TYR A 187 8.21 -1.60 -28.92
C TYR A 187 8.31 -0.66 -27.70
N TRP A 188 7.87 0.59 -27.85
CA TRP A 188 7.90 1.59 -26.78
C TRP A 188 6.97 1.23 -25.61
N LEU A 189 5.85 0.53 -25.87
CA LEU A 189 4.97 0.01 -24.82
C LEU A 189 5.69 -1.02 -23.95
N PHE A 190 6.34 -2.00 -24.58
CA PHE A 190 7.11 -3.02 -23.87
C PHE A 190 8.30 -2.41 -23.13
N ALA A 191 8.93 -1.39 -23.70
CA ALA A 191 9.97 -0.62 -23.02
C ALA A 191 9.43 0.09 -21.76
N VAL A 192 8.26 0.77 -21.84
CA VAL A 192 7.60 1.39 -20.68
C VAL A 192 7.29 0.34 -19.60
N LEU A 193 6.71 -0.81 -19.99
CA LEU A 193 6.42 -1.89 -19.04
C LEU A 193 7.70 -2.38 -18.35
N GLY A 194 8.72 -2.75 -19.12
CA GLY A 194 9.98 -3.26 -18.58
C GLY A 194 10.67 -2.26 -17.66
N LEU A 195 10.73 -0.98 -18.08
CA LEU A 195 11.31 0.09 -17.28
C LEU A 195 10.50 0.37 -16.01
N ALA A 196 9.17 0.31 -16.05
CA ALA A 196 8.32 0.50 -14.88
C ALA A 196 8.54 -0.59 -13.83
N LEU A 197 8.60 -1.86 -14.28
CA LEU A 197 8.91 -3.00 -13.41
C LEU A 197 10.30 -2.87 -12.78
N VAL A 198 11.32 -2.52 -13.56
CA VAL A 198 12.68 -2.30 -13.06
C VAL A 198 12.74 -1.12 -12.09
N LEU A 199 12.06 -0.01 -12.40
CA LEU A 199 12.05 1.16 -11.54
C LEU A 199 11.38 0.88 -10.20
N GLY A 200 10.28 0.12 -10.16
CA GLY A 200 9.65 -0.30 -8.90
C GLY A 200 10.61 -1.07 -8.00
N ILE A 201 11.43 -1.97 -8.57
CA ILE A 201 12.49 -2.67 -7.84
C ILE A 201 13.53 -1.66 -7.33
N MET A 202 14.08 -0.84 -8.22
CA MET A 202 15.16 0.10 -7.93
C MET A 202 14.78 1.24 -6.97
N ALA A 203 13.49 1.58 -6.91
CA ALA A 203 12.95 2.60 -6.02
C ALA A 203 12.81 2.08 -4.57
N VAL A 204 12.46 0.80 -4.38
CA VAL A 204 12.21 0.24 -3.03
C VAL A 204 13.46 -0.40 -2.42
N ILE A 205 14.40 -0.93 -3.21
CA ILE A 205 15.68 -1.49 -2.72
C ILE A 205 16.44 -0.56 -1.74
N PRO A 206 16.62 0.75 -1.99
CA PRO A 206 17.42 1.61 -1.13
C PRO A 206 16.71 2.02 0.18
N ILE A 207 15.45 1.65 0.38
CA ILE A 207 14.66 2.05 1.55
C ILE A 207 14.78 0.97 2.64
N GLY A 208 15.04 1.35 3.88
CA GLY A 208 15.23 0.39 4.99
C GLY A 208 13.91 -0.18 5.53
N GLY A 209 13.97 -1.35 6.20
CA GLY A 209 12.83 -2.02 6.82
C GLY A 209 11.97 -1.12 7.72
N ALA A 210 12.60 -0.24 8.50
CA ALA A 210 11.91 0.69 9.41
C ALA A 210 11.05 1.74 8.67
N ASP A 211 11.36 2.04 7.40
CA ASP A 211 10.64 3.00 6.58
C ASP A 211 9.65 2.33 5.60
N MET A 212 9.63 0.99 5.54
CA MET A 212 8.69 0.24 4.70
C MET A 212 7.21 0.60 4.89
N PRO A 213 6.70 0.97 6.08
CA PRO A 213 5.27 1.25 6.23
C PRO A 213 4.86 2.48 5.42
N VAL A 214 5.75 3.48 5.34
CA VAL A 214 5.57 4.67 4.49
C VAL A 214 5.59 4.29 3.01
N VAL A 215 6.48 3.37 2.61
CA VAL A 215 6.55 2.88 1.22
C VAL A 215 5.25 2.15 0.85
N ILE A 216 4.74 1.29 1.72
CA ILE A 216 3.48 0.57 1.48
C ILE A 216 2.31 1.54 1.32
N SER A 217 2.26 2.58 2.16
CA SER A 217 1.25 3.64 2.08
C SER A 217 1.37 4.44 0.77
N LEU A 218 2.58 4.73 0.32
CA LEU A 218 2.82 5.39 -0.96
C LEU A 218 2.41 4.50 -2.14
N LEU A 219 2.75 3.21 -2.11
CA LEU A 219 2.34 2.25 -3.14
C LEU A 219 0.82 2.04 -3.15
N ASN A 220 0.14 2.17 -2.02
CA ASN A 220 -1.34 2.21 -1.95
C ASN A 220 -1.90 3.45 -2.67
N SER A 221 -1.25 4.60 -2.56
CA SER A 221 -1.64 5.76 -3.36
C SER A 221 -1.43 5.49 -4.86
N TYR A 222 -0.30 4.88 -5.22
CA TYR A 222 0.01 4.57 -6.62
C TYR A 222 -0.99 3.58 -7.23
N SER A 223 -1.42 2.55 -6.50
CA SER A 223 -2.48 1.65 -6.98
C SER A 223 -3.79 2.41 -7.26
N GLY A 224 -4.18 3.35 -6.40
CA GLY A 224 -5.34 4.23 -6.61
C GLY A 224 -5.19 5.14 -7.83
N ILE A 225 -4.03 5.79 -8.01
CA ILE A 225 -3.76 6.66 -9.17
C ILE A 225 -3.72 5.84 -10.46
N ALA A 226 -3.14 4.63 -10.44
CA ALA A 226 -3.16 3.72 -11.59
C ALA A 226 -4.59 3.30 -11.95
N ALA A 227 -5.44 3.00 -10.96
CA ALA A 227 -6.84 2.68 -11.19
C ALA A 227 -7.62 3.87 -11.78
N CYS A 228 -7.32 5.09 -11.33
CA CYS A 228 -7.90 6.32 -11.90
C CYS A 228 -7.49 6.50 -13.37
N ALA A 229 -6.21 6.31 -13.68
CA ALA A 229 -5.70 6.37 -15.06
C ALA A 229 -6.35 5.30 -15.95
N ALA A 230 -6.47 4.06 -15.46
CA ALA A 230 -7.20 3.00 -16.14
C ALA A 230 -8.67 3.36 -16.35
N GLY A 231 -9.32 3.98 -15.35
CA GLY A 231 -10.68 4.49 -15.45
C GLY A 231 -10.86 5.53 -16.55
N PHE A 232 -9.93 6.47 -16.71
CA PHE A 232 -9.94 7.40 -17.84
C PHE A 232 -9.73 6.69 -19.18
N ALA A 233 -8.86 5.68 -19.23
CA ALA A 233 -8.58 4.93 -20.45
C ALA A 233 -9.85 4.24 -21.01
N ILE A 234 -10.70 3.70 -20.13
CA ILE A 234 -11.95 3.01 -20.50
C ILE A 234 -13.22 3.86 -20.27
N ASN A 235 -13.09 5.16 -19.98
CA ASN A 235 -14.20 6.06 -19.67
C ASN A 235 -15.14 5.57 -18.54
N ASN A 236 -14.59 4.92 -17.52
CA ASN A 236 -15.35 4.37 -16.40
C ASN A 236 -15.31 5.29 -15.17
N ASN A 237 -16.45 5.93 -14.89
CA ASN A 237 -16.59 6.90 -13.80
C ASN A 237 -16.31 6.31 -12.41
N ILE A 238 -16.68 5.05 -12.15
CA ILE A 238 -16.46 4.47 -10.82
C ILE A 238 -14.97 4.23 -10.54
N LEU A 239 -14.20 3.81 -11.54
CA LEU A 239 -12.74 3.66 -11.42
C LEU A 239 -12.05 5.02 -11.23
N ILE A 240 -12.50 6.06 -11.93
CA ILE A 240 -11.96 7.42 -11.78
C ILE A 240 -12.21 7.93 -10.35
N VAL A 241 -13.44 7.83 -9.86
CA VAL A 241 -13.81 8.34 -8.53
C VAL A 241 -13.16 7.51 -7.42
N ALA A 242 -13.27 6.18 -7.46
CA ALA A 242 -12.67 5.32 -6.44
C ALA A 242 -11.14 5.41 -6.44
N GLY A 243 -10.51 5.38 -7.62
CA GLY A 243 -9.07 5.48 -7.78
C GLY A 243 -8.50 6.82 -7.29
N SER A 244 -9.13 7.94 -7.67
CA SER A 244 -8.71 9.27 -7.20
C SER A 244 -8.85 9.43 -5.68
N LEU A 245 -9.91 8.87 -5.10
CA LEU A 245 -10.13 8.89 -3.65
C LEU A 245 -9.03 8.10 -2.92
N VAL A 246 -8.76 6.85 -3.34
CA VAL A 246 -7.71 6.01 -2.74
C VAL A 246 -6.33 6.64 -2.94
N GLY A 247 -6.06 7.16 -4.14
CA GLY A 247 -4.81 7.85 -4.48
C GLY A 247 -4.55 9.05 -3.56
N ALA A 248 -5.53 9.93 -3.42
CA ALA A 248 -5.42 11.11 -2.57
C ALA A 248 -5.30 10.74 -1.08
N ALA A 249 -6.15 9.83 -0.59
CA ALA A 249 -6.11 9.36 0.79
C ALA A 249 -4.76 8.70 1.13
N GLY A 250 -4.19 7.91 0.21
CA GLY A 250 -2.88 7.29 0.37
C GLY A 250 -1.75 8.31 0.50
N ILE A 251 -1.72 9.37 -0.33
CA ILE A 251 -0.72 10.44 -0.21
C ILE A 251 -0.87 11.19 1.11
N ILE A 252 -2.10 11.47 1.54
CA ILE A 252 -2.37 12.12 2.83
C ILE A 252 -1.86 11.24 3.98
N LEU A 253 -2.21 9.95 3.97
CA LEU A 253 -1.76 8.99 4.98
C LEU A 253 -0.23 8.87 5.00
N THR A 254 0.41 8.77 3.83
CA THR A 254 1.87 8.75 3.69
C THR A 254 2.50 9.97 4.37
N ASN A 255 1.96 11.16 4.13
CA ASN A 255 2.45 12.40 4.76
C ASN A 255 2.23 12.42 6.28
N ILE A 256 1.11 11.92 6.77
CA ILE A 256 0.83 11.80 8.21
C ILE A 256 1.84 10.85 8.87
N MET A 257 2.09 9.70 8.25
CA MET A 257 3.09 8.72 8.72
C MET A 257 4.50 9.31 8.74
N CYS A 258 4.90 10.00 7.67
CA CYS A 258 6.19 10.72 7.61
C CYS A 258 6.34 11.72 8.77
N LYS A 259 5.33 12.57 9.01
CA LYS A 259 5.32 13.54 10.11
C LYS A 259 5.42 12.84 11.47
N ALA A 260 4.68 11.76 11.65
CA ALA A 260 4.70 10.96 12.87
C ALA A 260 6.06 10.28 13.13
N MET A 261 6.83 9.98 12.07
CA MET A 261 8.21 9.48 12.14
C MET A 261 9.26 10.59 12.27
N ASN A 262 8.85 11.87 12.30
CA ASN A 262 9.74 13.03 12.22
C ASN A 262 10.71 12.99 11.02
N ARG A 263 10.24 12.49 9.88
CA ARG A 263 10.99 12.41 8.61
C ARG A 263 10.15 12.99 7.48
N SER A 264 10.77 13.64 6.50
CA SER A 264 10.05 14.06 5.29
C SER A 264 9.91 12.89 4.30
N LEU A 265 8.92 12.95 3.40
CA LEU A 265 8.76 11.95 2.33
C LEU A 265 10.03 11.84 1.46
N LEU A 266 10.66 12.97 1.14
CA LEU A 266 11.94 13.01 0.44
C LEU A 266 13.04 12.27 1.22
N ASN A 267 13.13 12.47 2.54
CA ASN A 267 14.11 11.77 3.37
C ASN A 267 13.85 10.26 3.48
N VAL A 268 12.61 9.81 3.27
CA VAL A 268 12.27 8.38 3.24
C VAL A 268 12.66 7.77 1.88
N LEU A 269 12.21 8.39 0.79
CA LEU A 269 12.50 7.96 -0.58
C LEU A 269 14.00 7.98 -0.90
N PHE A 270 14.73 8.94 -0.34
CA PHE A 270 16.16 9.08 -0.55
C PHE A 270 17.01 8.69 0.68
N SER A 271 16.40 8.01 1.66
CA SER A 271 17.02 7.64 2.94
C SER A 271 18.35 6.92 2.80
N GLY A 272 18.43 5.91 1.93
CA GLY A 272 19.65 5.16 1.71
C GLY A 272 20.76 6.00 1.08
N PHE A 273 20.43 7.11 0.40
CA PHE A 273 21.41 7.88 -0.37
C PHE A 273 22.10 8.98 0.45
N GLY A 274 21.79 9.15 1.73
CA GLY A 274 22.44 10.11 2.61
C GLY A 274 23.67 9.52 3.30
N ALA A 275 24.72 10.33 3.50
CA ALA A 275 25.82 9.94 4.38
C ALA A 275 25.29 9.73 5.81
N ALA A 276 25.71 8.65 6.48
CA ALA A 276 25.35 8.41 7.87
C ALA A 276 25.86 9.58 8.73
N LYS A 277 24.95 10.36 9.31
CA LYS A 277 25.33 11.32 10.35
C LYS A 277 25.87 10.50 11.53
N GLN A 278 27.12 10.74 11.91
CA GLN A 278 27.67 10.18 13.15
C GLN A 278 26.74 10.62 14.30
N GLY A 279 26.15 9.63 14.98
CA GLY A 279 25.35 9.88 16.17
C GLY A 279 26.23 10.54 17.24
N LYS A 280 25.64 11.42 18.05
CA LYS A 280 26.30 11.91 19.26
C LYS A 280 26.73 10.72 20.10
N THR A 281 27.94 10.76 20.65
CA THR A 281 28.41 9.81 21.66
C THR A 281 27.39 9.76 22.79
N ILE A 282 26.92 8.56 23.10
CA ILE A 282 25.96 8.32 24.19
C ILE A 282 26.71 8.55 25.49
N GLU A 283 26.23 9.48 26.32
CA GLU A 283 26.74 9.73 27.66
C GLU A 283 25.90 8.98 28.70
N GLY A 284 26.55 8.23 29.59
CA GLY A 284 25.92 7.51 30.70
C GLY A 284 26.13 5.99 30.67
N ASP A 285 26.06 5.37 31.85
CA ASP A 285 26.21 3.93 32.05
C ASP A 285 24.85 3.21 32.08
N VAL A 286 24.81 2.00 31.53
CA VAL A 286 23.63 1.11 31.59
C VAL A 286 23.44 0.60 33.02
N LYS A 287 22.25 0.77 33.58
CA LYS A 287 21.87 0.24 34.91
C LYS A 287 20.97 -0.98 34.75
N PRO A 288 21.52 -2.21 34.79
CA PRO A 288 20.71 -3.42 34.78
C PRO A 288 19.91 -3.55 36.09
N ILE A 289 18.72 -4.14 36.02
CA ILE A 289 17.86 -4.44 37.16
C ILE A 289 17.37 -5.89 37.05
N SER A 290 17.23 -6.59 38.18
CA SER A 290 16.68 -7.94 38.22
C SER A 290 15.14 -7.92 38.15
N VAL A 291 14.53 -9.08 37.89
CA VAL A 291 13.06 -9.20 37.85
C VAL A 291 12.47 -9.01 39.24
N GLU A 292 13.16 -9.51 40.25
CA GLU A 292 12.80 -9.40 41.67
C GLU A 292 12.84 -7.93 42.15
N ASP A 293 13.83 -7.15 41.71
CA ASP A 293 13.91 -5.73 42.04
C ASP A 293 12.83 -4.91 41.32
N ALA A 294 12.51 -5.28 40.07
CA ALA A 294 11.44 -4.63 39.31
C ALA A 294 10.04 -4.88 39.94
N TYR A 295 9.83 -6.02 40.59
CA TYR A 295 8.58 -6.32 41.31
C TYR A 295 8.29 -5.27 42.39
N TYR A 296 9.27 -4.96 43.26
CA TYR A 296 9.06 -3.98 44.33
C TYR A 296 8.75 -2.57 43.80
N ILE A 297 9.34 -2.20 42.67
CA ILE A 297 9.04 -0.92 42.00
C ILE A 297 7.59 -0.90 41.51
N LEU A 298 7.15 -1.99 40.88
CA LEU A 298 5.80 -2.10 40.34
C LEU A 298 4.72 -2.26 41.43
N GLU A 299 5.02 -2.97 42.52
CA GLU A 299 4.12 -3.13 43.67
C GLU A 299 3.81 -1.80 44.35
N ALA A 300 4.82 -0.94 44.48
CA ALA A 300 4.66 0.39 45.09
C ALA A 300 4.11 1.46 44.13
N ALA A 301 3.96 1.14 42.83
CA ALA A 301 3.57 2.11 41.82
C ALA A 301 2.06 2.42 41.90
N THR A 302 1.71 3.71 41.95
CA THR A 302 0.32 4.18 41.93
C THR A 302 -0.16 4.58 40.54
N ASN A 303 0.77 4.90 39.62
CA ASN A 303 0.46 5.23 38.24
C ASN A 303 1.51 4.60 37.33
N VAL A 304 1.06 3.77 36.39
CA VAL A 304 1.90 3.00 35.47
C VAL A 304 1.49 3.29 34.04
N CYS A 305 2.45 3.74 33.23
CA CYS A 305 2.26 3.96 31.81
C CYS A 305 3.10 2.97 31.00
N PHE A 306 2.45 2.03 30.33
CA PHE A 306 3.11 1.13 29.40
C PHE A 306 3.34 1.83 28.06
N VAL A 307 4.59 1.83 27.58
CA VAL A 307 4.97 2.33 26.26
C VAL A 307 5.33 1.15 25.36
N PRO A 308 4.35 0.50 24.72
CA PRO A 308 4.62 -0.67 23.88
C PRO A 308 5.38 -0.29 22.61
N GLY A 309 6.29 -1.17 22.18
CA GLY A 309 7.01 -1.07 20.91
C GLY A 309 6.98 -2.37 20.11
N TYR A 310 7.65 -2.37 18.95
CA TYR A 310 7.71 -3.55 18.06
C TYR A 310 8.17 -4.83 18.77
N GLY A 311 9.12 -4.72 19.73
CA GLY A 311 9.63 -5.86 20.48
C GLY A 311 8.55 -6.62 21.27
N MET A 312 7.52 -5.93 21.78
CA MET A 312 6.41 -6.58 22.48
C MET A 312 5.60 -7.49 21.54
N ALA A 313 5.32 -7.01 20.33
CA ALA A 313 4.60 -7.79 19.33
C ALA A 313 5.46 -8.94 18.77
N ALA A 314 6.74 -8.69 18.52
CA ALA A 314 7.69 -9.72 18.06
C ALA A 314 7.85 -10.86 19.07
N ALA A 315 7.84 -10.55 20.37
CA ALA A 315 7.90 -11.53 21.44
C ALA A 315 6.53 -12.14 21.82
N GLN A 316 5.44 -11.73 21.17
CA GLN A 316 4.06 -12.11 21.52
C GLN A 316 3.69 -11.81 22.99
N ALA A 317 4.29 -10.76 23.57
CA ALA A 317 4.17 -10.43 24.99
C ALA A 317 2.89 -9.65 25.33
N GLN A 318 2.06 -9.27 24.35
CA GLN A 318 0.86 -8.45 24.57
C GLN A 318 -0.13 -9.06 25.58
N HIS A 319 -0.21 -10.39 25.64
CA HIS A 319 -1.10 -11.08 26.59
C HIS A 319 -0.61 -10.94 28.03
N VAL A 320 0.71 -11.11 28.24
CA VAL A 320 1.35 -11.02 29.55
C VAL A 320 1.36 -9.57 30.05
N VAL A 321 1.63 -8.60 29.17
CA VAL A 321 1.56 -7.16 29.53
C VAL A 321 0.14 -6.75 29.93
N LYS A 322 -0.87 -7.30 29.25
CA LYS A 322 -2.27 -7.07 29.63
C LYS A 322 -2.61 -7.68 30.99
N GLU A 323 -2.17 -8.91 31.24
CA GLU A 323 -2.36 -9.58 32.53
C GLU A 323 -1.67 -8.81 33.68
N LEU A 324 -0.43 -8.36 33.47
CA LEU A 324 0.27 -7.51 34.43
C LEU A 324 -0.48 -6.20 34.69
N GLY A 325 -0.99 -5.55 33.64
CA GLY A 325 -1.83 -4.36 33.79
C GLY A 325 -3.06 -4.61 34.66
N GLN A 326 -3.76 -5.73 34.46
CA GLN A 326 -4.92 -6.10 35.28
C GLN A 326 -4.56 -6.34 36.75
N ILE A 327 -3.41 -6.96 37.02
CA ILE A 327 -2.93 -7.17 38.39
C ILE A 327 -2.61 -5.83 39.07
N LEU A 328 -2.00 -4.89 38.35
CA LEU A 328 -1.69 -3.55 38.84
C LEU A 328 -2.96 -2.73 39.12
N GLU A 329 -3.94 -2.79 38.21
CA GLU A 329 -5.26 -2.15 38.41
C GLU A 329 -5.98 -2.74 39.63
N ALA A 330 -5.92 -4.05 39.84
CA ALA A 330 -6.50 -4.71 41.01
C ALA A 330 -5.84 -4.29 42.32
N ASN A 331 -4.55 -3.94 42.28
CA ASN A 331 -3.80 -3.38 43.41
C ASN A 331 -4.01 -1.86 43.58
N GLY A 332 -4.89 -1.24 42.79
CA GLY A 332 -5.27 0.16 42.93
C GLY A 332 -4.38 1.15 42.16
N ALA A 333 -3.49 0.68 41.29
CA ALA A 333 -2.71 1.54 40.41
C ALA A 333 -3.53 1.98 39.19
N GLU A 334 -3.33 3.23 38.75
CA GLU A 334 -3.85 3.70 37.45
C GLU A 334 -2.95 3.20 36.32
N VAL A 335 -3.50 2.40 35.40
CA VAL A 335 -2.75 1.85 34.27
C VAL A 335 -3.15 2.55 32.97
N SER A 336 -2.16 3.03 32.23
CA SER A 336 -2.34 3.66 30.92
C SER A 336 -1.39 3.08 29.88
N TYR A 337 -1.77 3.22 28.61
CA TYR A 337 -0.98 2.77 27.46
C TYR A 337 -0.68 3.95 26.55
N ALA A 338 0.59 4.33 26.43
CA ALA A 338 1.03 5.39 25.54
C ALA A 338 1.58 4.78 24.25
N ILE A 339 0.75 4.79 23.20
CA ILE A 339 1.13 4.28 21.88
C ILE A 339 1.73 5.41 21.05
N HIS A 340 3.04 5.32 20.77
CA HIS A 340 3.65 6.24 19.82
C HIS A 340 3.02 6.05 18.43
N PRO A 341 2.71 7.10 17.66
CA PRO A 341 2.05 6.99 16.35
C PRO A 341 2.75 6.10 15.30
N VAL A 342 4.01 5.73 15.53
CA VAL A 342 4.83 4.87 14.64
C VAL A 342 5.39 3.66 15.38
N ALA A 343 4.80 3.29 16.51
CA ALA A 343 5.15 2.07 17.23
C ALA A 343 4.71 0.85 16.41
N GLY A 344 5.67 0.10 15.86
CA GLY A 344 5.40 -1.12 15.10
C GLY A 344 6.09 -1.17 13.73
N ARG A 345 5.52 -1.96 12.83
CA ARG A 345 5.79 -2.06 11.38
C ARG A 345 4.46 -1.79 10.65
#